data_AF-A0A6A4UPD0-F1
#
_entry.id   AF-A0A6A4UPD0-F1
#
_cell.length_a   1.000
_cell.length_b   1.000
_cell.length_c   1.000
_cell.angle_alpha   90.00
_cell.angle_beta   90.00
_cell.angle_gamma   90.00
#
_symmetry.space_group_name_H-M   'P 1'
#
loop_
_entity.id
_entity.type
_entity.pdbx_description
1 polymer ?
#
loop_
_entity_poly.entity_id
_entity_poly.type
_entity_poly.pdbx_seq_one_letter_code
_entity_poly.pdbx_strand_id
1 'polypeptide(L)'
;MKNTKSFILLFTPIILITLLALNVYAQHKKHDHNAVMKQDTASVIEQYKNVKDKEVREYMTNLHLDMIDKTKPTYKTWNTVCPVLGRPVNPKLKPIVYKEKAYGFCCKVCPPKFQDNPEKYIKNLDKTGKKFSGKAV
;
A
#
# COMPACT_ATOMS: atom_id res chain seq x y z
N MET A 1 10.14 -55.94 -28.49
CA MET A 1 9.12 -54.87 -28.66
C MET A 1 8.67 -54.43 -27.27
N LYS A 2 9.15 -53.26 -26.80
CA LYS A 2 8.87 -52.78 -25.42
C LYS A 2 7.72 -51.77 -25.45
N ASN A 3 6.80 -51.98 -24.52
CA ASN A 3 5.49 -51.35 -24.36
C ASN A 3 5.58 -49.85 -24.03
N THR A 4 5.60 -48.99 -25.05
CA THR A 4 5.63 -47.51 -24.92
C THR A 4 4.29 -46.91 -24.53
N LYS A 5 3.20 -47.68 -24.59
CA LYS A 5 1.84 -47.20 -24.28
C LYS A 5 1.59 -47.07 -22.78
N SER A 6 2.34 -47.79 -21.94
CA SER A 6 2.16 -47.77 -20.48
C SER A 6 2.76 -46.53 -19.81
N PHE A 7 3.72 -45.85 -20.45
CA PHE A 7 4.38 -44.68 -19.87
C PHE A 7 3.53 -43.41 -20.03
N ILE A 8 2.76 -43.28 -21.11
CA ILE A 8 1.97 -42.07 -21.42
C ILE A 8 0.78 -41.92 -20.46
N LEU A 9 0.18 -43.02 -19.98
CA LEU A 9 -0.98 -43.01 -19.09
C LEU A 9 -0.68 -42.53 -17.64
N LEU A 10 0.59 -42.46 -17.24
CA LEU A 10 0.98 -41.98 -15.91
C LEU A 10 1.16 -40.47 -15.85
N PHE A 11 1.43 -39.81 -16.98
CA PHE A 11 1.64 -38.36 -17.04
C PHE A 11 0.37 -37.57 -17.35
N THR A 12 -0.66 -38.21 -17.92
CA THR A 12 -1.96 -37.57 -18.19
C THR A 12 -2.63 -36.99 -16.93
N PRO A 13 -2.69 -37.66 -15.75
CA PRO A 13 -3.27 -37.04 -14.57
C PRO A 13 -2.41 -35.88 -14.05
N ILE A 14 -1.08 -35.96 -14.15
CA ILE A 14 -0.15 -34.90 -13.69
C ILE A 14 -0.31 -33.64 -14.54
N ILE A 15 -0.43 -33.78 -15.86
CA ILE A 15 -0.65 -32.66 -16.78
C ILE A 15 -2.03 -32.03 -16.53
N LEU A 16 -3.07 -32.84 -16.27
CA LEU A 16 -4.40 -32.33 -15.95
C LEU A 16 -4.42 -31.59 -14.60
N ILE A 17 -3.77 -32.13 -13.57
CA ILE A 17 -3.67 -31.50 -12.25
C ILE A 17 -2.92 -30.17 -12.32
N THR A 18 -1.82 -30.10 -13.08
CA THR A 18 -1.05 -28.86 -13.27
C THR A 18 -1.83 -27.79 -14.03
N LEU A 19 -2.59 -28.17 -15.06
CA LEU A 19 -3.49 -27.26 -15.79
C LEU A 19 -4.64 -26.75 -14.90
N LEU A 20 -5.23 -27.62 -14.08
CA LEU A 20 -6.26 -27.22 -13.11
C LEU A 20 -5.70 -26.24 -12.06
N ALA A 21 -4.48 -26.48 -11.55
CA ALA A 21 -3.84 -25.60 -10.58
C ALA A 21 -3.53 -24.20 -11.15
N LEU A 22 -3.11 -24.10 -12.42
CA LEU A 22 -2.93 -22.82 -13.12
C LEU A 22 -4.25 -22.05 -13.26
N ASN A 23 -5.35 -22.74 -13.58
CA ASN A 23 -6.67 -22.11 -13.68
C ASN A 23 -7.18 -21.61 -12.32
N VAL A 24 -7.00 -22.41 -11.26
CA VAL A 24 -7.32 -21.99 -9.88
C VAL A 24 -6.46 -20.78 -9.46
N TYR A 25 -5.17 -20.79 -9.77
CA TYR A 25 -4.26 -19.66 -9.49
C TYR A 25 -4.71 -18.36 -10.18
N ALA A 26 -5.21 -18.44 -11.42
CA ALA A 26 -5.72 -17.29 -12.16
C ALA A 26 -6.99 -16.67 -11.53
N GLN A 27 -7.86 -17.47 -10.92
CA GLN A 27 -9.11 -17.01 -10.29
C GLN A 27 -8.85 -16.23 -8.99
N HIS A 28 -7.84 -16.59 -8.20
CA HIS A 28 -7.56 -15.96 -6.91
C HIS A 28 -6.96 -14.54 -7.00
N LYS A 29 -6.56 -14.05 -8.18
CA LYS A 29 -6.00 -12.69 -8.34
C LYS A 29 -7.06 -11.58 -8.31
N LYS A 30 -8.36 -11.91 -8.44
CA LYS A 30 -9.42 -10.91 -8.66
C LYS A 30 -10.17 -10.41 -7.41
N HIS A 31 -9.97 -11.02 -6.25
CA HIS A 31 -10.62 -10.57 -5.02
C HIS A 31 -9.58 -10.10 -4.00
N ASP A 32 -9.14 -8.86 -4.21
CA ASP A 32 -8.42 -8.11 -3.19
C ASP A 32 -9.43 -7.69 -2.11
N HIS A 33 -9.53 -8.51 -1.05
CA HIS A 33 -10.32 -8.21 0.14
C HIS A 33 -9.79 -7.00 0.94
N ASN A 34 -8.73 -6.35 0.46
CA ASN A 34 -8.20 -5.10 0.99
C ASN A 34 -8.74 -3.86 0.25
N ALA A 35 -9.77 -4.01 -0.59
CA ALA A 35 -10.60 -2.92 -1.10
C ALA A 35 -11.46 -2.22 -0.01
N VAL A 36 -10.97 -2.20 1.24
CA VAL A 36 -11.55 -1.46 2.35
C VAL A 36 -11.53 0.02 1.99
N MET A 37 -12.73 0.56 1.75
CA MET A 37 -13.09 1.98 1.77
C MET A 37 -12.19 2.91 0.93
N LYS A 38 -12.37 2.91 -0.40
CA LYS A 38 -11.96 4.05 -1.25
C LYS A 38 -12.98 5.20 -1.18
N GLN A 39 -13.48 5.55 -0.01
CA GLN A 39 -14.14 6.85 0.14
C GLN A 39 -13.02 7.90 0.23
N ASP A 40 -12.64 8.43 -0.94
CA ASP A 40 -11.82 9.62 -0.97
C ASP A 40 -12.67 10.86 -0.66
N THR A 41 -12.00 11.94 -0.29
CA THR A 41 -12.63 13.22 0.06
C THR A 41 -13.58 13.69 -1.05
N ALA A 42 -13.27 13.39 -2.31
CA ALA A 42 -14.07 13.78 -3.47
C ALA A 42 -15.41 13.02 -3.53
N SER A 43 -15.42 11.71 -3.25
CA SER A 43 -16.64 10.90 -3.24
C SER A 43 -17.66 11.35 -2.18
N VAL A 44 -17.20 11.80 -1.01
CA VAL A 44 -18.09 12.35 0.04
C VAL A 44 -18.67 13.70 -0.36
N ILE A 45 -17.85 14.59 -0.92
CA ILE A 45 -18.31 15.91 -1.39
C ILE A 45 -19.38 15.74 -2.47
N GLU A 46 -19.16 14.81 -3.39
CA GLU A 46 -20.09 14.47 -4.47
C GLU A 46 -21.43 13.91 -3.93
N GLN A 47 -21.38 13.03 -2.93
CA GLN A 47 -22.58 12.44 -2.32
C GLN A 47 -23.52 13.50 -1.73
N TYR A 48 -22.97 14.56 -1.11
CA TYR A 48 -23.77 15.59 -0.43
C TYR A 48 -24.03 16.83 -1.28
N LYS A 49 -23.56 16.90 -2.54
CA LYS A 49 -23.67 18.12 -3.36
C LYS A 49 -25.10 18.57 -3.63
N ASN A 50 -26.06 17.64 -3.66
CA ASN A 50 -27.47 17.91 -3.98
C ASN A 50 -28.30 18.32 -2.76
N VAL A 51 -27.70 18.35 -1.56
CA VAL A 51 -28.36 18.87 -0.36
C VAL A 51 -28.49 20.39 -0.50
N LYS A 52 -29.73 20.87 -0.66
CA LYS A 52 -30.04 22.28 -0.92
C LYS A 52 -29.73 23.19 0.25
N ASP A 53 -29.91 22.66 1.46
CA ASP A 53 -29.57 23.38 2.68
C ASP A 53 -28.04 23.37 2.86
N LYS A 54 -27.45 24.57 2.85
CA LYS A 54 -26.00 24.76 2.94
C LYS A 54 -25.45 24.27 4.28
N GLU A 55 -26.14 24.54 5.37
CA GLU A 55 -25.70 24.19 6.72
C GLU A 55 -25.76 22.68 6.93
N VAL A 56 -26.84 22.04 6.50
CA VAL A 56 -26.98 20.58 6.51
C VAL A 56 -25.94 19.91 5.61
N ARG A 57 -25.66 20.47 4.42
CA ARG A 57 -24.62 19.97 3.51
C ARG A 57 -23.24 20.03 4.15
N GLU A 58 -22.91 21.15 4.79
CA GLU A 58 -21.63 21.36 5.45
C GLU A 58 -21.47 20.42 6.65
N TYR A 59 -22.48 20.31 7.51
CA TYR A 59 -22.48 19.39 8.65
C TYR A 59 -22.30 17.92 8.21
N MET A 60 -23.12 17.45 7.26
CA MET A 60 -23.06 16.07 6.78
C MET A 60 -21.73 15.73 6.10
N THR A 61 -21.17 16.69 5.35
CA THR A 61 -19.84 16.53 4.72
C THR A 61 -18.76 16.44 5.80
N ASN A 62 -18.72 17.38 6.75
CA ASN A 62 -17.70 17.42 7.79
C ASN A 62 -17.77 16.19 8.72
N LEU A 63 -18.97 15.71 9.03
CA LEU A 63 -19.17 14.50 9.84
C LEU A 63 -18.57 13.27 9.15
N HIS A 64 -18.85 13.07 7.86
CA HIS A 64 -18.28 11.94 7.11
C HIS A 64 -16.77 12.08 6.90
N LEU A 65 -16.26 13.30 6.71
CA LEU A 65 -14.82 13.55 6.61
C LEU A 65 -14.08 13.23 7.92
N ASP A 66 -14.65 13.56 9.07
CA ASP A 66 -14.11 13.19 10.38
C ASP A 66 -14.10 11.67 10.58
N MET A 67 -15.18 10.98 10.19
CA MET A 67 -15.23 9.52 10.20
C MET A 67 -14.15 8.88 9.30
N ILE A 68 -13.90 9.45 8.13
CA ILE A 68 -12.85 8.97 7.21
C ILE A 68 -11.45 9.21 7.78
N ASP A 69 -11.18 10.36 8.40
CA ASP A 69 -9.87 10.60 9.01
C ASP A 69 -9.59 9.64 10.18
N LYS A 70 -10.61 9.35 10.99
CA LYS A 70 -10.53 8.39 12.10
C LYS A 70 -10.32 6.95 11.65
N THR A 71 -10.90 6.56 10.52
CA THR A 71 -10.80 5.18 9.98
C THR A 71 -9.57 4.95 9.11
N LYS A 72 -8.75 6.00 8.87
CA LYS A 72 -7.58 5.89 8.01
C LYS A 72 -6.54 4.93 8.59
N PRO A 73 -6.00 3.99 7.78
CA PRO A 73 -4.98 3.06 8.27
C PRO A 73 -3.72 3.81 8.70
N THR A 74 -3.15 3.37 9.82
CA THR A 74 -1.80 3.75 10.22
C THR A 74 -0.82 2.68 9.78
N TYR A 75 0.37 3.09 9.36
CA TYR A 75 1.39 2.19 8.84
C TYR A 75 2.51 2.01 9.87
N LYS A 76 2.87 0.74 10.11
CA LYS A 76 4.10 0.41 10.82
C LYS A 76 5.29 0.65 9.90
N THR A 77 6.29 1.37 10.41
CA THR A 77 7.49 1.76 9.65
C THR A 77 8.74 1.35 10.41
N TRP A 78 9.83 1.15 9.68
CA TRP A 78 11.12 0.77 10.24
C TRP A 78 11.81 1.95 10.94
N ASN A 79 11.64 3.15 10.41
CA ASN A 79 12.22 4.40 10.92
C ASN A 79 11.17 5.27 11.63
N THR A 80 11.59 6.07 12.61
CA THR A 80 10.74 7.07 13.26
C THR A 80 11.00 8.49 12.76
N VAL A 81 12.08 8.69 12.03
CA VAL A 81 12.49 9.99 11.47
C VAL A 81 12.60 9.90 9.95
N CYS A 82 12.10 10.90 9.23
CA CYS A 82 12.07 10.92 7.78
C CYS A 82 13.49 10.96 7.18
N PRO A 83 13.84 10.03 6.26
CA PRO A 83 15.18 9.98 5.65
C PRO A 83 15.47 11.16 4.71
N VAL A 84 14.45 11.91 4.30
CA VAL A 84 14.58 13.05 3.38
C VAL A 84 14.79 14.37 4.12
N LEU A 85 13.99 14.63 5.17
CA LEU A 85 13.93 15.93 5.84
C LEU A 85 14.23 15.89 7.35
N GLY A 86 14.51 14.72 7.94
CA GLY A 86 14.86 14.62 9.37
C GLY A 86 13.72 14.90 10.37
N ARG A 87 12.49 15.14 9.91
CA ARG A 87 11.30 15.35 10.77
C ARG A 87 10.63 14.02 11.16
N PRO A 88 9.83 13.98 12.24
CA PRO A 88 9.10 12.77 12.64
C PRO A 88 8.23 12.18 11.52
N VAL A 89 8.17 10.85 11.45
CA VAL A 89 7.33 10.14 10.48
C VAL A 89 5.85 10.36 10.77
N ASN A 90 5.07 10.60 9.72
CA ASN A 90 3.63 10.62 9.79
C ASN A 90 3.10 9.19 9.56
N PRO A 91 2.49 8.53 10.57
CA PRO A 91 2.04 7.15 10.45
C PRO A 91 0.84 6.98 9.51
N LYS A 92 0.16 8.06 9.12
CA LYS A 92 -0.95 8.03 8.15
C LYS A 92 -0.48 8.02 6.68
N LEU A 93 0.83 8.13 6.43
CA LEU A 93 1.41 8.08 5.08
C LEU A 93 1.91 6.68 4.75
N LYS A 94 1.53 6.19 3.57
CA LYS A 94 1.96 4.88 3.09
C LYS A 94 3.50 4.86 2.95
N PRO A 95 4.18 3.90 3.58
CA PRO A 95 5.63 3.78 3.47
C PRO A 95 6.05 3.23 2.12
N ILE A 96 7.34 3.37 1.80
CA ILE A 96 7.97 2.71 0.66
C ILE A 96 8.84 1.57 1.19
N VAL A 97 8.63 0.38 0.65
CA VAL A 97 9.49 -0.78 0.96
C VAL A 97 10.74 -0.71 0.09
N TYR A 98 11.90 -0.73 0.72
CA TYR A 98 13.20 -0.76 0.06
C TYR A 98 14.16 -1.60 0.89
N LYS A 99 14.87 -2.55 0.27
CA LYS A 99 15.76 -3.51 0.95
C LYS A 99 15.11 -4.11 2.21
N GLU A 100 13.91 -4.66 2.04
CA GLU A 100 13.11 -5.33 3.10
C GLU A 100 12.72 -4.44 4.30
N LYS A 101 12.93 -3.13 4.20
CA LYS A 101 12.54 -2.14 5.23
C LYS A 101 11.44 -1.24 4.71
N ALA A 102 10.40 -1.03 5.52
CA ALA A 102 9.33 -0.08 5.24
C ALA A 102 9.73 1.33 5.72
N TYR A 103 10.11 2.20 4.80
CA TYR A 103 10.51 3.58 5.10
C TYR A 103 9.29 4.51 5.19
N GLY A 104 9.11 5.13 6.34
CA GLY A 104 8.12 6.17 6.62
C GLY A 104 8.61 7.58 6.31
N PHE A 105 7.66 8.50 6.11
CA PHE A 105 7.92 9.88 5.70
C PHE A 105 7.13 10.89 6.53
N CYS A 106 7.65 12.11 6.65
CA CYS A 106 6.99 13.18 7.39
C CYS A 106 5.90 13.90 6.57
N CYS A 107 5.98 13.86 5.24
CA CYS A 107 5.04 14.55 4.35
C CYS A 107 4.97 13.90 2.96
N LYS A 108 3.95 14.29 2.18
CA LYS A 108 3.64 13.72 0.85
C LYS A 108 4.70 14.00 -0.23
N VAL A 109 5.60 14.98 -0.02
CA VAL A 109 6.65 15.33 -1.00
C VAL A 109 7.92 14.50 -0.85
N CYS A 110 8.09 13.78 0.26
CA CYS A 110 9.27 12.96 0.52
C CYS A 110 9.28 11.60 -0.20
N PRO A 111 8.15 10.84 -0.28
CA PRO A 111 8.13 9.55 -0.97
C PRO A 111 8.66 9.60 -2.41
N PRO A 112 8.25 10.55 -3.28
CA PRO A 112 8.77 10.61 -4.65
C PRO A 112 10.29 10.81 -4.69
N LYS A 113 10.81 11.78 -3.91
CA LYS A 113 12.26 12.01 -3.80
C LYS A 113 13.01 10.76 -3.35
N PHE A 114 12.45 10.02 -2.38
CA PHE A 114 13.05 8.78 -1.90
C PHE A 114 13.05 7.69 -2.97
N GLN A 115 11.99 7.56 -3.77
CA GLN A 115 11.93 6.58 -4.87
C GLN A 115 12.96 6.88 -5.96
N ASP A 116 13.19 8.16 -6.25
CA ASP A 116 14.16 8.58 -7.27
C ASP A 116 15.60 8.21 -6.90
N ASN A 117 15.97 8.27 -5.61
CA ASN A 117 17.32 7.92 -5.15
C ASN A 117 17.36 7.43 -3.69
N PRO A 118 16.91 6.19 -3.41
CA PRO A 118 16.78 5.71 -2.04
C PRO A 118 18.14 5.58 -1.33
N GLU A 119 19.19 5.15 -2.04
CA GLU A 119 20.56 5.01 -1.50
C GLU A 119 21.11 6.33 -0.94
N LYS A 120 20.76 7.47 -1.55
CA LYS A 120 21.12 8.79 -1.04
C LYS A 120 20.49 9.07 0.33
N TYR A 121 19.21 8.76 0.48
CA TYR A 121 18.45 9.16 1.67
C TYR A 121 18.56 8.17 2.83
N ILE A 122 18.75 6.87 2.57
CA ILE A 122 18.94 5.91 3.67
C ILE A 122 20.23 6.18 4.47
N LYS A 123 21.24 6.79 3.85
CA LYS A 123 22.50 7.20 4.50
C LYS A 123 22.30 8.32 5.53
N ASN A 124 21.17 9.02 5.46
CA ASN A 124 20.82 10.05 6.43
C ASN A 124 20.22 9.46 7.71
N LEU A 125 20.03 8.15 7.80
CA LEU A 125 19.54 7.50 9.01
C LEU A 125 20.62 6.66 9.66
N ASP A 126 20.61 6.64 10.98
CA ASP A 126 21.41 5.72 11.76
C ASP A 126 20.93 4.25 11.59
N LYS A 127 21.67 3.32 12.19
CA LYS A 127 21.33 1.88 12.12
C LYS A 127 19.96 1.55 12.69
N THR A 128 19.41 2.39 13.56
CA THR A 128 18.10 2.19 14.19
C THR A 128 16.95 2.92 13.49
N GLY A 129 17.23 3.81 12.53
CA GLY A 129 16.22 4.62 11.86
C GLY A 129 15.58 5.69 12.76
N LYS A 130 16.19 5.97 13.92
CA LYS A 130 15.66 6.91 14.94
C LYS A 130 16.39 8.25 14.95
N LYS A 131 17.58 8.33 14.34
CA LYS A 131 18.38 9.55 14.29
C LYS A 131 18.68 9.93 12.85
N PHE A 132 18.52 11.22 12.55
CA PHE A 132 18.90 11.81 11.27
C PHE A 132 20.33 12.33 11.34
N SER A 133 21.15 11.97 10.36
CA SER A 133 22.56 12.39 10.18
C SER A 133 22.79 13.15 8.87
N GLY A 134 21.75 13.35 8.06
CA GLY A 134 21.84 14.14 6.83
C GLY A 134 22.14 15.61 7.13
N LYS A 135 22.71 16.31 6.15
CA LYS A 135 22.78 17.78 6.23
C LYS A 135 21.36 18.33 6.19
N ALA A 136 21.03 19.24 7.11
CA ALA A 136 19.77 19.97 7.05
C ALA A 136 19.68 20.68 5.68
N VAL A 137 18.58 20.45 4.97
CA VAL A 137 18.24 21.12 3.71
C VAL A 137 17.20 22.17 4.00
#